data_AF-A0A533HZL5-F1
#
_entry.id   AF-A0A533HZL5-F1
#
_cell.length_a   1.000
_cell.length_b   1.000
_cell.length_c   1.000
_cell.angle_alpha   90.00
_cell.angle_beta   90.00
_cell.angle_gamma   90.00
#
_symmetry.space_group_name_H-M   'P 1'
#
loop_
_entity.id
_entity.type
_entity.pdbx_description
1 polymer ?
#
loop_
_entity_poly.entity_id
_entity_poly.type
_entity_poly.pdbx_seq_one_letter_code
_entity_poly.pdbx_strand_id
1 'polypeptide(L)'
;KGSTYTILKNFWKVILEDRDKVNSTKTFYSRSYKRYVTRKEVLDYILAIDAEFTASYERVHEIREAIKAKDSVELEKYIDMDTKGLSKGVAKAINTMKKHKEYMLNSVKYEYSNGPLEGFNNKIKLLKRVSYGYSSFSNFRLRILIMSRLFVSEYKNNVKFSENKKKI
;
A
#
# COMPACT_ATOMS: atom_id res chain seq x y z
N LYS A 1 -16.53 20.79 24.01
CA LYS A 1 -15.55 20.01 23.21
C LYS A 1 -14.25 19.94 24.02
N GLY A 2 -13.80 18.75 24.43
CA GLY A 2 -12.64 18.61 25.33
C GLY A 2 -11.29 18.92 24.69
N SER A 3 -10.27 19.19 25.51
CA SER A 3 -8.89 19.44 25.08
C SER A 3 -8.35 18.30 24.21
N THR A 4 -8.60 17.05 24.61
CA THR A 4 -8.17 15.82 23.93
C THR A 4 -8.70 15.70 22.50
N TYR A 5 -9.98 16.02 22.28
CA TYR A 5 -10.57 15.99 20.93
C TYR A 5 -9.86 16.98 19.99
N THR A 6 -9.56 18.18 20.48
CA THR A 6 -8.88 19.21 19.68
C THR A 6 -7.46 18.77 19.32
N ILE A 7 -6.75 18.13 20.26
CA ILE A 7 -5.42 17.57 20.03
C ILE A 7 -5.48 16.47 18.97
N LEU A 8 -6.33 15.47 19.14
CA LEU A 8 -6.50 14.38 18.17
C LEU A 8 -6.86 14.90 16.78
N LYS A 9 -7.81 15.85 16.71
CA LYS A 9 -8.23 16.46 15.44
C LYS A 9 -7.12 17.26 14.75
N ASN A 10 -6.28 17.96 15.51
CA ASN A 10 -5.23 18.79 14.92
C ASN A 10 -4.00 17.97 14.53
N PHE A 11 -3.70 16.91 15.30
CA PHE A 11 -2.47 16.13 15.18
C PHE A 11 -2.68 14.71 14.63
N TRP A 12 -3.84 14.38 14.07
CA TRP A 12 -4.14 13.05 13.51
C TRP A 12 -3.10 12.55 12.49
N LYS A 13 -2.45 13.46 11.74
CA LYS A 13 -1.41 13.10 10.77
C LYS A 13 -0.16 12.51 11.43
N VAL A 14 0.17 12.95 12.65
CA VAL A 14 1.36 12.48 13.38
C VAL A 14 1.27 10.98 13.67
N ILE A 15 0.07 10.46 13.89
CA ILE A 15 -0.22 9.04 14.10
C ILE A 15 0.15 8.20 12.86
N LEU A 16 0.07 8.77 11.67
CA LEU A 16 0.29 8.06 10.40
C LEU A 16 1.74 8.21 9.86
N GLU A 17 2.53 9.12 10.44
CA GLU A 17 3.92 9.33 10.04
C GLU A 17 4.77 8.09 10.37
N ASP A 18 5.78 7.82 9.52
CA ASP A 18 6.79 6.79 9.84
C ASP A 18 7.50 7.17 11.14
N ARG A 19 7.80 6.19 12.00
CA ARG A 19 8.54 6.42 13.26
C ARG A 19 9.85 7.16 13.05
N ASP A 20 10.57 6.84 11.98
CA ASP A 20 11.81 7.51 11.57
C ASP A 20 11.66 9.04 11.36
N LYS A 21 10.46 9.50 11.01
CA LYS A 21 10.16 10.90 10.67
C LYS A 21 9.57 11.68 11.84
N VAL A 22 9.20 11.02 12.93
CA VAL A 22 8.66 11.67 14.12
C VAL A 22 9.82 12.35 14.88
N ASN A 23 10.05 13.62 14.53
CA ASN A 23 11.19 14.35 15.04
C ASN A 23 11.05 14.70 16.53
N SER A 24 12.09 14.37 17.32
CA SER A 24 12.24 14.71 18.73
C SER A 24 12.99 16.02 18.99
N THR A 25 13.69 16.56 18.00
CA THR A 25 14.56 17.75 18.17
C THR A 25 13.90 19.05 17.75
N LYS A 26 13.02 19.02 16.74
CA LYS A 26 12.33 20.22 16.24
C LYS A 26 11.09 20.52 17.09
N THR A 27 11.15 21.61 17.83
CA THR A 27 10.03 22.16 18.60
C THR A 27 9.19 23.14 17.77
N PHE A 28 7.88 23.16 18.01
CA PHE A 28 6.98 24.18 17.48
C PHE A 28 5.98 24.62 18.54
N TYR A 29 5.51 25.86 18.46
CA TYR A 29 4.48 26.35 19.37
C TYR A 29 3.12 25.74 19.02
N SER A 30 2.50 25.03 19.95
CA SER A 30 1.16 24.48 19.76
C SER A 30 0.13 25.25 20.57
N ARG A 31 -0.87 25.82 19.89
CA ARG A 31 -2.02 26.48 20.53
C ARG A 31 -2.82 25.53 21.42
N SER A 32 -2.86 24.23 21.07
CA SER A 32 -3.57 23.21 21.84
C SER A 32 -2.91 22.94 23.20
N TYR A 33 -1.57 23.00 23.26
CA TYR A 33 -0.80 22.78 24.49
C TYR A 33 -0.35 24.07 25.18
N LYS A 34 -0.52 25.24 24.52
CA LYS A 34 -0.05 26.57 24.97
C LYS A 34 1.45 26.62 25.33
N ARG A 35 2.25 25.74 24.72
CA ARG A 35 3.70 25.65 24.91
C ARG A 35 4.39 25.18 23.63
N TYR A 36 5.71 25.29 23.61
CA TYR A 36 6.53 24.60 22.61
C TYR A 36 6.51 23.10 22.90
N VAL A 37 6.22 22.33 21.84
CA VAL A 37 6.16 20.87 21.87
C VAL A 37 6.90 20.31 20.66
N THR A 38 7.41 19.10 20.80
CA THR A 38 7.96 18.29 19.71
C THR A 38 6.87 17.38 19.14
N ARG A 39 7.08 16.86 17.92
CA ARG A 39 6.13 15.89 17.35
C ARG A 39 6.08 14.60 18.16
N LYS A 40 7.23 14.19 18.71
CA LYS A 40 7.33 13.03 19.59
C LYS A 40 6.50 13.21 20.86
N GLU A 41 6.63 14.34 21.57
CA GLU A 41 5.79 14.62 22.75
C GLU A 41 4.30 14.61 22.43
N VAL A 42 3.91 15.13 21.26
CA VAL A 42 2.50 15.10 20.82
C VAL A 42 2.04 13.67 20.59
N LEU A 43 2.86 12.82 19.96
CA LEU A 43 2.54 11.42 19.74
C LEU A 43 2.45 10.65 21.07
N ASP A 44 3.43 10.81 21.96
CA ASP A 44 3.47 10.16 23.27
C ASP A 44 2.21 10.52 24.08
N TYR A 45 1.81 11.80 24.05
CA TYR A 45 0.56 12.24 24.68
C TYR A 45 -0.67 11.57 24.07
N ILE A 46 -0.73 11.44 22.74
CA ILE A 46 -1.86 10.81 22.05
C ILE A 46 -1.96 9.32 22.37
N LEU A 47 -0.82 8.62 22.39
CA LEU A 47 -0.77 7.20 22.73
C LEU A 47 -1.20 6.98 24.19
N ALA A 48 -0.76 7.84 25.11
CA ALA A 48 -1.15 7.76 26.52
C ALA A 48 -2.66 7.93 26.80
N ILE A 49 -3.49 8.31 25.82
CA ILE A 49 -4.94 8.47 26.00
C ILE A 49 -5.63 7.14 26.25
N ASP A 50 -5.25 6.09 25.51
CA ASP A 50 -5.96 4.82 25.51
C ASP A 50 -5.04 3.64 25.18
N ALA A 51 -5.17 2.57 25.97
CA ALA A 51 -4.32 1.39 25.86
C ALA A 51 -4.63 0.56 24.60
N GLU A 52 -5.91 0.45 24.20
CA GLU A 52 -6.32 -0.26 22.99
C GLU A 52 -5.79 0.46 21.73
N PHE A 53 -5.87 1.79 21.73
CA PHE A 53 -5.31 2.63 20.68
C PHE A 53 -3.79 2.49 20.58
N THR A 54 -3.08 2.52 21.70
CA THR A 54 -1.61 2.31 21.71
C THR A 54 -1.24 0.95 21.16
N ALA A 55 -1.86 -0.13 21.65
CA ALA A 55 -1.59 -1.47 21.15
C ALA A 55 -1.87 -1.60 19.65
N SER A 56 -2.95 -0.97 19.17
CA SER A 56 -3.31 -0.90 17.75
C SER A 56 -2.27 -0.14 16.91
N TYR A 57 -1.79 1.00 17.41
CA TYR A 57 -0.78 1.82 16.77
C TYR A 57 0.54 1.05 16.63
N GLU A 58 1.00 0.44 17.73
CA GLU A 58 2.23 -0.35 17.77
C GLU A 58 2.18 -1.46 16.73
N ARG A 59 1.12 -2.28 16.75
CA ARG A 59 0.97 -3.40 15.82
C ARG A 59 0.98 -2.98 14.35
N VAL A 60 0.33 -1.87 14.02
CA VAL A 60 0.29 -1.37 12.63
C VAL A 60 1.67 -0.93 12.17
N HIS A 61 2.44 -0.26 13.03
CA HIS A 61 3.79 0.17 12.69
C HIS A 61 4.77 -0.99 12.63
N GLU A 62 4.70 -1.96 13.54
CA GLU A 62 5.48 -3.20 13.49
C GLU A 62 5.34 -3.92 12.13
N ILE A 63 4.09 -4.09 11.67
CA ILE A 63 3.78 -4.70 10.37
C ILE A 63 4.35 -3.85 9.22
N ARG A 64 4.17 -2.53 9.29
CA ARG A 64 4.67 -1.61 8.26
C ARG A 64 6.20 -1.62 8.16
N GLU A 65 6.87 -1.67 9.29
CA GLU A 65 8.33 -1.74 9.39
C GLU A 65 8.85 -3.07 8.81
N ALA A 66 8.23 -4.20 9.15
CA ALA A 66 8.58 -5.49 8.56
C ALA A 66 8.43 -5.51 7.03
N ILE A 67 7.34 -4.92 6.50
CA ILE A 67 7.13 -4.78 5.04
C ILE A 67 8.21 -3.88 4.42
N LYS A 68 8.54 -2.74 5.05
CA LYS A 68 9.55 -1.80 4.56
C LYS A 68 10.96 -2.42 4.57
N ALA A 69 11.27 -3.21 5.59
CA ALA A 69 12.53 -3.93 5.73
C ALA A 69 12.62 -5.17 4.81
N LYS A 70 11.53 -5.53 4.12
CA LYS A 70 11.38 -6.77 3.37
C LYS A 70 11.63 -8.04 4.20
N ASP A 71 11.31 -7.99 5.49
CA ASP A 71 11.48 -9.12 6.41
C ASP A 71 10.20 -9.96 6.48
N SER A 72 10.20 -11.08 5.76
CA SER A 72 9.05 -11.99 5.74
C SER A 72 8.85 -12.72 7.07
N VAL A 73 9.93 -12.98 7.83
CA VAL A 73 9.85 -13.74 9.10
C VAL A 73 9.18 -12.87 10.17
N GLU A 74 9.62 -11.62 10.26
CA GLU A 74 9.06 -10.69 11.24
C GLU A 74 7.62 -10.29 10.88
N LEU A 75 7.30 -10.17 9.59
CA LEU A 75 5.93 -9.96 9.13
C LEU A 75 5.01 -11.15 9.50
N GLU A 76 5.46 -12.38 9.28
CA GLU A 76 4.73 -13.59 9.62
C GLU A 76 4.40 -13.64 11.11
N LYS A 77 5.40 -13.36 11.96
CA LYS A 77 5.25 -13.28 13.42
C LYS A 77 4.15 -12.28 13.81
N TYR A 78 4.19 -11.04 13.32
CA TYR A 78 3.18 -10.03 13.69
C TYR A 78 1.78 -10.32 13.16
N ILE A 79 1.69 -10.97 11.99
CA ILE A 79 0.42 -11.45 11.46
C ILE A 79 -0.14 -12.51 12.39
N ASP A 80 0.65 -13.50 12.82
CA ASP A 80 0.17 -14.66 13.60
C ASP A 80 -0.17 -14.33 15.05
N MET A 81 0.46 -13.31 15.63
CA MET A 81 0.17 -12.84 16.99
C MET A 81 -1.33 -12.66 17.25
N ASP A 82 -1.70 -12.78 18.53
CA ASP A 82 -3.07 -12.55 18.97
C ASP A 82 -3.49 -11.09 18.69
N THR A 83 -4.77 -10.92 18.39
CA THR A 83 -5.41 -9.62 18.11
C THR A 83 -6.22 -9.11 19.30
N LYS A 84 -6.16 -9.78 20.46
CA LYS A 84 -6.77 -9.29 21.71
C LYS A 84 -6.18 -7.94 22.09
N GLY A 85 -7.04 -7.02 22.55
CA GLY A 85 -6.64 -5.67 22.94
C GLY A 85 -6.39 -4.72 21.77
N LEU A 86 -6.60 -5.16 20.52
CA LEU A 86 -6.56 -4.29 19.36
C LEU A 86 -7.96 -3.79 19.02
N SER A 87 -8.02 -2.63 18.37
CA SER A 87 -9.26 -2.10 17.84
C SER A 87 -9.87 -3.02 16.81
N LYS A 88 -11.21 -3.06 16.79
CA LYS A 88 -11.99 -3.93 15.88
C LYS A 88 -11.57 -3.77 14.42
N GLY A 89 -11.23 -2.55 14.00
CA GLY A 89 -10.75 -2.25 12.64
C GLY A 89 -9.40 -2.90 12.34
N VAL A 90 -8.43 -2.73 13.25
CA VAL A 90 -7.09 -3.31 13.10
C VAL A 90 -7.13 -4.83 13.19
N ALA A 91 -7.86 -5.39 14.15
CA ALA A 91 -8.04 -6.84 14.27
C ALA A 91 -8.65 -7.44 12.99
N LYS A 92 -9.66 -6.79 12.40
CA LYS A 92 -10.25 -7.23 11.13
C LYS A 92 -9.25 -7.18 9.97
N ALA A 93 -8.42 -6.14 9.89
CA ALA A 93 -7.38 -6.03 8.89
C ALA A 93 -6.33 -7.15 9.04
N ILE A 94 -5.88 -7.42 10.27
CA ILE A 94 -4.95 -8.52 10.57
C ILE A 94 -5.55 -9.88 10.23
N ASN A 95 -6.83 -10.12 10.55
CA ASN A 95 -7.48 -11.38 10.17
C ASN A 95 -7.59 -11.54 8.64
N THR A 96 -7.76 -10.43 7.92
CA THR A 96 -7.71 -10.45 6.45
C THR A 96 -6.29 -10.80 5.96
N MET A 97 -5.25 -10.23 6.59
CA MET A 97 -3.86 -10.59 6.30
C MET A 97 -3.58 -12.06 6.64
N LYS A 98 -4.07 -12.60 7.76
CA LYS A 98 -3.99 -14.03 8.11
C LYS A 98 -4.61 -14.91 7.02
N LYS A 99 -5.79 -14.54 6.52
CA LYS A 99 -6.47 -15.27 5.43
C LYS A 99 -5.65 -15.30 4.13
N HIS A 100 -4.94 -14.22 3.84
CA HIS A 100 -4.14 -14.07 2.60
C HIS A 100 -2.63 -14.09 2.89
N LYS A 101 -2.22 -14.76 3.97
CA LYS A 101 -0.86 -14.69 4.52
C LYS A 101 0.20 -15.09 3.49
N GLU A 102 -0.01 -16.20 2.80
CA GLU A 102 0.93 -16.69 1.77
C GLU A 102 1.22 -15.64 0.70
N TYR A 103 0.18 -14.98 0.17
CA TYR A 103 0.33 -13.92 -0.82
C TYR A 103 1.10 -12.71 -0.28
N MET A 104 0.85 -12.35 0.98
CA MET A 104 1.53 -11.23 1.62
C MET A 104 3.01 -11.54 1.84
N LEU A 105 3.35 -12.72 2.35
CA LEU A 105 4.74 -13.14 2.52
C LEU A 105 5.48 -13.21 1.19
N ASN A 106 4.84 -13.75 0.15
CA ASN A 106 5.40 -13.77 -1.20
C ASN A 106 5.63 -12.36 -1.76
N SER A 107 4.73 -11.40 -1.49
CA SER A 107 4.88 -10.02 -1.94
C SER A 107 6.06 -9.28 -1.29
N VAL A 108 6.45 -9.69 -0.08
CA VAL A 108 7.60 -9.14 0.64
C VAL A 108 8.89 -9.84 0.23
N LYS A 109 8.83 -11.16 -0.01
CA LYS A 109 9.97 -11.99 -0.41
C LYS A 109 10.48 -11.67 -1.82
N TYR A 110 9.57 -11.42 -2.77
CA TYR A 110 9.94 -11.20 -4.16
C TYR A 110 9.80 -9.73 -4.56
N GLU A 111 10.72 -9.23 -5.38
CA GLU A 111 10.71 -7.84 -5.86
C GLU A 111 9.78 -7.59 -7.06
N TYR A 112 8.77 -8.44 -7.26
CA TYR A 112 7.82 -8.26 -8.35
C TYR A 112 6.92 -7.06 -8.08
N SER A 113 7.07 -6.02 -8.90
CA SER A 113 6.16 -4.88 -8.86
C SER A 113 4.80 -5.24 -9.48
N ASN A 114 3.71 -4.82 -8.85
CA ASN A 114 2.38 -4.88 -9.47
C ASN A 114 2.19 -3.83 -10.58
N GLY A 115 3.17 -2.94 -10.79
CA GLY A 115 3.10 -1.82 -11.73
C GLY A 115 2.74 -2.23 -13.17
N PRO A 116 3.38 -3.24 -13.77
CA PRO A 116 3.01 -3.73 -15.10
C PRO A 116 1.56 -4.24 -15.17
N LEU A 117 1.14 -5.04 -14.18
CA LEU A 117 -0.22 -5.59 -14.10
C LEU A 117 -1.26 -4.47 -13.94
N GLU A 118 -1.00 -3.50 -13.08
CA GLU A 118 -1.82 -2.30 -12.92
C GLU A 118 -1.90 -1.48 -14.21
N GLY A 119 -0.77 -1.32 -14.90
CA GLY A 119 -0.69 -0.67 -16.22
C GLY A 119 -1.58 -1.35 -17.26
N PHE A 120 -1.55 -2.69 -17.33
CA PHE A 120 -2.44 -3.46 -18.20
C PHE A 120 -3.91 -3.29 -17.80
N ASN A 121 -4.23 -3.40 -16.51
CA ASN A 121 -5.59 -3.21 -16.01
C ASN A 121 -6.13 -1.81 -16.31
N ASN A 122 -5.31 -0.77 -16.15
CA ASN A 122 -5.68 0.61 -16.47
C ASN A 122 -5.91 0.80 -17.97
N LYS A 123 -5.07 0.21 -18.82
CA LYS A 123 -5.26 0.22 -20.27
C LYS A 123 -6.57 -0.46 -20.66
N ILE A 124 -6.88 -1.62 -20.11
CA ILE A 124 -8.16 -2.32 -20.35
C ILE A 124 -9.36 -1.49 -19.89
N LYS A 125 -9.27 -0.89 -18.69
CA LYS A 125 -10.32 0.01 -18.18
C LYS A 125 -10.53 1.23 -19.07
N LEU A 126 -9.45 1.83 -19.58
CA LEU A 126 -9.52 2.93 -20.54
C LEU A 126 -10.20 2.47 -21.84
N LEU A 127 -9.82 1.31 -22.38
CA LEU A 127 -10.42 0.74 -23.58
C LEU A 127 -11.93 0.52 -23.43
N LYS A 128 -12.35 -0.01 -22.28
CA LYS A 128 -13.77 -0.18 -21.96
C LYS A 128 -14.51 1.16 -21.93
N ARG A 129 -13.88 2.21 -21.38
CA ARG A 129 -14.50 3.56 -21.27
C ARG A 129 -14.65 4.24 -22.63
N VAL A 130 -13.60 4.21 -23.46
CA VAL A 130 -13.61 4.90 -24.77
C VAL A 130 -14.42 4.17 -25.84
N SER A 131 -14.72 2.89 -25.64
CA SER A 131 -15.54 2.13 -26.60
C SER A 131 -17.04 2.26 -26.35
N TYR A 132 -17.46 2.90 -25.26
CA TYR A 132 -18.87 2.99 -24.83
C TYR A 132 -19.55 1.61 -24.67
N GLY A 133 -18.75 0.59 -24.36
CA GLY A 133 -19.21 -0.81 -24.28
C GLY A 133 -18.83 -1.63 -25.50
N TYR A 134 -18.97 -2.94 -25.37
CA TYR A 134 -18.79 -3.92 -26.44
C TYR A 134 -19.95 -4.89 -26.38
N SER A 135 -20.59 -5.16 -27.52
CA SER A 135 -21.67 -6.15 -27.61
C SER A 135 -21.15 -7.59 -27.48
N SER A 136 -19.88 -7.83 -27.80
CA SER A 136 -19.23 -9.14 -27.74
C SER A 136 -17.90 -9.06 -26.98
N PHE A 137 -17.74 -9.93 -25.98
CA PHE A 137 -16.48 -10.07 -25.25
C PHE A 137 -15.33 -10.49 -26.18
N SER A 138 -15.59 -11.32 -27.19
CA SER A 138 -14.58 -11.74 -28.17
C SER A 138 -13.99 -10.54 -28.92
N ASN A 139 -14.84 -9.59 -29.32
CA ASN A 139 -14.40 -8.36 -29.98
C ASN A 139 -13.61 -7.45 -29.03
N PHE A 140 -14.03 -7.36 -27.76
CA PHE A 140 -13.29 -6.62 -26.75
C PHE A 140 -11.90 -7.23 -26.47
N ARG A 141 -11.84 -8.56 -26.31
CA ARG A 141 -10.60 -9.31 -26.12
C ARG A 141 -9.64 -9.11 -27.30
N LEU A 142 -10.15 -9.21 -28.54
CA LEU A 142 -9.34 -8.98 -29.73
C LEU A 142 -8.76 -7.57 -29.75
N ARG A 143 -9.57 -6.54 -29.45
CA ARG A 143 -9.07 -5.16 -29.34
C ARG A 143 -8.01 -5.01 -28.26
N ILE A 144 -8.18 -5.63 -27.10
CA ILE A 144 -7.16 -5.63 -26.04
C ILE A 144 -5.85 -6.22 -26.56
N LEU A 145 -5.89 -7.39 -27.21
CA LEU A 145 -4.70 -8.08 -27.73
C LEU A 145 -3.96 -7.24 -28.80
N ILE A 146 -4.71 -6.63 -29.73
CA ILE A 146 -4.15 -5.75 -30.76
C ILE A 146 -3.51 -4.51 -30.11
N MET A 147 -4.24 -3.82 -29.24
CA MET A 147 -3.79 -2.56 -28.65
C MET A 147 -2.67 -2.73 -27.62
N SER A 148 -2.62 -3.88 -26.94
CA SER A 148 -1.53 -4.25 -26.04
C SER A 148 -0.28 -4.73 -26.78
N ARG A 149 -0.31 -4.88 -28.11
CA ARG A 149 0.77 -5.45 -28.93
C ARG A 149 1.18 -6.87 -28.47
N LEU A 150 0.29 -7.55 -27.74
CA LEU A 150 0.48 -8.95 -27.35
C LEU A 150 0.18 -9.89 -28.52
N PHE A 151 -0.52 -9.39 -29.54
CA PHE A 151 -0.64 -10.05 -30.82
C PHE A 151 0.43 -9.49 -31.78
N VAL A 152 1.54 -10.21 -31.92
CA VAL A 152 2.42 -10.04 -33.07
C VAL A 152 1.91 -10.99 -34.13
N SER A 153 1.38 -10.48 -35.23
CA SER A 153 1.15 -11.36 -36.39
C SER A 153 2.50 -11.96 -36.79
N GLU A 154 2.57 -13.26 -37.02
CA GLU A 154 3.79 -13.96 -37.45
C GLU A 154 4.46 -13.25 -38.65
N TYR A 155 3.66 -12.57 -39.47
CA TYR A 155 4.10 -11.69 -40.55
C TYR A 155 5.12 -10.63 -40.11
N LYS A 156 4.95 -9.95 -38.97
CA LYS A 156 5.88 -8.90 -38.50
C LYS A 156 7.21 -9.46 -37.99
N ASN A 157 7.19 -10.67 -37.42
CA ASN A 157 8.42 -11.36 -37.01
C ASN A 157 9.22 -11.82 -38.23
N ASN A 158 8.54 -12.34 -39.27
CA ASN A 158 9.17 -12.76 -40.52
C ASN A 158 9.77 -11.59 -41.33
N VAL A 159 9.14 -10.40 -41.33
CA VAL A 159 9.70 -9.19 -41.95
C VAL A 159 10.98 -8.73 -41.24
N LYS A 160 11.00 -8.67 -39.90
CA LYS A 160 12.22 -8.32 -39.15
C LYS A 160 13.35 -9.36 -39.29
N PHE A 161 13.01 -10.65 -39.32
CA PHE A 161 14.00 -11.72 -39.53
C PHE A 161 14.60 -11.67 -40.93
N SER A 162 13.79 -11.38 -41.96
CA SER A 162 14.26 -11.27 -43.35
C SER A 162 15.07 -9.99 -43.61
N GLU A 163 14.75 -8.87 -42.96
CA GLU A 163 15.53 -7.63 -43.04
C GLU A 163 16.91 -7.77 -42.39
N ASN A 164 17.03 -8.50 -41.28
CA ASN A 164 18.33 -8.77 -40.64
C ASN A 164 19.19 -9.76 -41.44
N LYS A 165 18.58 -10.70 -42.18
CA LYS A 165 19.31 -11.62 -43.08
C LYS A 165 19.88 -10.94 -44.33
N LYS A 166 19.31 -9.81 -44.77
CA LYS A 166 19.81 -9.03 -45.92
C LYS A 166 20.97 -8.09 -45.59
N LYS A 167 21.35 -7.99 -44.32
CA LYS A 167 22.46 -7.14 -43.82
C LYS A 167 23.70 -7.94 -43.42
N ILE A 168 23.74 -9.23 -43.73
CA ILE A 168 24.90 -10.12 -43.57
C ILE A 168 25.39 -10.50 -44.97
#